data_AF-A0A957C4G2-F1
#
_entry.id   AF-A0A957C4G2-F1
#
_cell.length_a   1.000
_cell.length_b   1.000
_cell.length_c   1.000
_cell.angle_alpha   90.00
_cell.angle_beta   90.00
_cell.angle_gamma   90.00
#
_symmetry.space_group_name_H-M   'P 1'
#
loop_
_entity.id
_entity.type
_entity.pdbx_description
1 polymer ?
#
loop_
_entity_poly.entity_id
_entity_poly.type
_entity_poly.pdbx_seq_one_letter_code
_entity_poly.pdbx_strand_id
1 'polypeptide(L)' 'NLREACPCVECRGGHQYMGAKYDPDDILKLTPARSYKIEDLQMVGSYAIQPLWDDGHQTGIYSWEYLYKLCPEPN' A
#
# COMPACT_ATOMS: atom_id res chain seq x y z
N ASN A 1 -6.56 4.05 -4.21
CA ASN A 1 -5.21 4.28 -4.76
C ASN A 1 -4.17 3.54 -3.90
N LEU A 2 -3.23 2.80 -4.51
CA LEU A 2 -2.25 1.96 -3.78
C LEU A 2 -1.23 2.74 -2.96
N ARG A 3 -0.84 3.94 -3.43
CA ARG A 3 0.10 4.79 -2.71
C ARG A 3 -0.47 5.30 -1.40
N GLU A 4 -1.75 5.67 -1.41
CA GLU A 4 -2.49 6.12 -0.22
C GLU A 4 -2.70 4.98 0.78
N ALA A 5 -2.72 3.74 0.30
CA ALA A 5 -2.78 2.54 1.12
C ALA A 5 -1.40 2.05 1.57
N CYS A 6 -0.36 2.89 1.59
CA CYS A 6 0.99 2.42 1.92
C CYS A 6 1.05 1.81 3.34
N PRO A 7 1.57 0.58 3.49
CA PRO A 7 1.63 -0.12 4.78
C PRO A 7 2.88 0.23 5.62
N CYS A 8 3.70 1.20 5.22
CA CYS A 8 4.88 1.58 5.99
C CYS A 8 4.53 2.44 7.22
N VAL A 9 5.40 2.41 8.23
CA VAL A 9 5.19 3.12 9.50
C VAL A 9 5.04 4.63 9.34
N GLU A 10 5.75 5.23 8.39
CA GLU A 10 5.70 6.66 8.11
C GLU A 10 4.32 7.05 7.56
N CYS A 11 3.82 6.31 6.56
CA CYS A 11 2.50 6.57 5.97
C CYS A 11 1.35 6.26 6.93
N ARG A 12 1.52 5.26 7.81
CA ARG A 12 0.54 4.93 8.84
C ARG A 12 0.57 5.89 10.04
N GLY A 13 1.56 6.78 10.15
CA GLY A 13 1.67 7.75 11.24
C GLY A 13 2.21 7.18 12.55
N GLY A 14 2.97 6.09 12.50
CA GLY A 14 3.66 5.49 13.65
C GLY A 14 3.27 4.05 13.97
N HIS A 15 4.08 3.39 14.80
CA HIS A 15 3.95 1.96 15.13
C HIS A 15 2.58 1.57 15.70
N GLN A 16 1.93 2.47 16.42
CA GLN A 16 0.60 2.27 17.01
C GLN A 16 -0.51 2.04 15.98
N TYR A 17 -0.28 2.40 14.71
CA TYR A 17 -1.25 2.29 13.61
C TYR A 17 -0.91 1.17 12.61
N MET A 18 0.03 0.27 12.95
CA MET A 18 0.47 -0.82 12.07
C MET A 18 -0.39 -2.09 12.16
N GLY A 19 -1.41 -2.10 13.04
CA GLY A 19 -2.30 -3.26 13.19
C GLY A 19 -3.38 -3.33 12.10
N ALA A 20 -3.90 -4.53 11.86
CA ALA A 20 -4.92 -4.80 10.84
C ALA A 20 -6.23 -3.96 10.97
N LYS A 21 -6.48 -3.42 12.18
CA LYS A 21 -7.57 -2.49 12.49
C LYS A 21 -7.47 -1.16 11.72
N TYR A 22 -6.26 -0.76 11.36
CA TYR A 22 -5.98 0.53 10.71
C TYR A 22 -5.75 0.40 9.21
N ASP A 23 -5.89 -0.82 8.67
CA ASP A 23 -5.82 -1.03 7.24
C ASP A 23 -7.03 -0.38 6.55
N PRO A 24 -6.84 0.15 5.33
CA PRO A 24 -7.97 0.54 4.51
C PRO A 24 -8.84 -0.68 4.21
N ASP A 25 -10.16 -0.52 4.29
CA ASP A 25 -11.11 -1.58 3.93
C ASP A 25 -11.25 -1.75 2.41
N ASP A 26 -10.99 -0.69 1.63
CA ASP A 26 -11.11 -0.72 0.17
C ASP A 26 -10.20 0.34 -0.44
N ILE A 27 -9.29 -0.09 -1.31
CA ILE A 27 -8.36 0.80 -1.99
C ILE A 27 -9.06 1.77 -2.94
N LEU A 28 -10.15 1.38 -3.60
CA LEU A 28 -10.84 2.24 -4.57
C LEU A 28 -11.54 3.43 -3.91
N LYS A 29 -11.84 3.33 -2.61
CA LYS A 29 -12.41 4.44 -1.82
C LYS A 29 -11.38 5.49 -1.45
N LEU A 30 -10.09 5.17 -1.52
CA LEU A 30 -9.03 6.13 -1.21
C LEU A 30 -8.89 7.17 -2.34
N THR A 31 -9.19 8.41 -2.00
CA THR A 31 -8.98 9.57 -2.88
C THR A 31 -7.53 9.99 -2.80
N PRO A 32 -6.76 9.94 -3.91
CA PRO A 32 -5.35 10.30 -3.87
C PRO A 32 -5.15 11.80 -3.77
N ALA A 33 -4.14 12.22 -2.99
CA ALA A 33 -3.76 13.62 -2.90
C ALA A 33 -3.20 14.16 -4.23
N ARG A 34 -2.54 13.29 -5.00
CA ARG A 34 -2.09 13.53 -6.38
C ARG A 34 -2.04 12.23 -7.17
N SER A 35 -1.86 12.33 -8.49
CA SER A 35 -1.48 11.16 -9.28
C SER A 35 -0.05 10.75 -8.95
N TYR A 36 0.16 9.47 -8.65
CA TYR A 36 1.49 8.88 -8.41
C TYR A 36 1.81 7.88 -9.51
N LYS A 37 3.09 7.78 -9.86
CA LYS A 37 3.60 6.76 -10.77
C LYS A 37 4.47 5.78 -10.02
N ILE A 38 4.40 4.52 -10.45
CA ILE A 38 5.36 3.49 -10.04
C ILE A 38 6.52 3.59 -11.02
N GLU A 39 7.70 3.89 -10.51
CA GLU A 39 8.93 3.95 -11.30
C GLU A 39 9.57 2.56 -11.43
N ASP A 40 9.43 1.74 -10.39
CA ASP A 40 9.94 0.36 -10.36
C ASP A 40 9.10 -0.51 -9.42
N LEU A 41 9.13 -1.82 -9.64
CA LEU A 41 8.40 -2.79 -8.82
C LEU A 41 9.29 -3.99 -8.49
N GLN A 42 9.65 -4.11 -7.22
CA GLN A 42 10.51 -5.17 -6.74
C GLN A 42 9.70 -6.30 -6.07
N MET A 43 10.08 -7.54 -6.35
CA MET A 43 9.56 -8.71 -5.65
C MET A 43 10.26 -8.87 -4.31
N VAL A 44 9.50 -9.02 -3.23
CA VAL A 44 10.02 -9.31 -1.89
C VAL A 44 9.75 -10.77 -1.57
N GLY A 45 10.78 -11.59 -1.78
CA GLY A 45 10.65 -13.04 -1.72
C GLY A 45 9.53 -13.53 -2.66
N SER A 46 8.66 -14.40 -2.13
CA SER A 46 7.49 -14.93 -2.86
C SER A 46 6.15 -14.46 -2.29
N TYR A 47 6.13 -13.47 -1.40
CA TYR A 47 4.93 -13.12 -0.61
C TYR A 47 4.48 -11.67 -0.74
N ALA A 48 5.27 -10.80 -1.38
CA ALA A 48 4.98 -9.37 -1.44
C ALA A 48 5.68 -8.67 -2.62
N ILE A 49 5.22 -7.44 -2.88
CA ILE A 49 5.86 -6.47 -3.77
C ILE A 49 6.20 -5.18 -3.03
N GLN A 50 7.26 -4.53 -3.50
CA GLN A 50 7.72 -3.24 -3.02
C GLN A 50 7.83 -2.28 -4.20
N PRO A 51 6.85 -1.39 -4.39
CA PRO A 51 6.91 -0.34 -5.40
C PRO A 51 7.88 0.77 -5.01
N LEU A 52 8.65 1.25 -5.99
CA LEU A 52 9.31 2.55 -5.96
C LEU A 52 8.36 3.57 -6.60
N TRP A 53 8.03 4.62 -5.85
CA TRP A 53 7.12 5.67 -6.27
C TRP A 53 7.87 6.91 -6.77
N ASP A 54 7.21 7.69 -7.64
CA ASP A 54 7.74 8.95 -8.19
C ASP A 54 7.90 10.10 -7.17
N ASP A 55 7.43 9.93 -5.93
CA ASP A 55 7.79 10.80 -4.79
C ASP A 55 9.09 10.36 -4.08
N GLY A 56 9.76 9.32 -4.59
CA GLY A 56 10.94 8.71 -3.98
C GLY A 56 10.62 7.73 -2.85
N HIS A 57 9.35 7.44 -2.58
CA HIS A 57 8.96 6.52 -1.52
C HIS A 57 9.17 5.06 -1.94
N GLN A 58 9.78 4.25 -1.07
CA GLN A 58 10.12 2.86 -1.39
C GLN A 58 10.08 1.92 -0.18
N THR A 59 9.51 2.32 0.96
CA THR A 59 9.56 1.53 2.20
C THR A 59 8.30 0.69 2.45
N GLY A 60 7.27 0.84 1.62
CA GLY A 60 6.04 0.07 1.71
C GLY A 60 6.18 -1.32 1.08
N ILE A 61 6.00 -2.37 1.88
CA ILE A 61 5.94 -3.77 1.43
C ILE A 61 4.49 -4.21 1.42
N TYR A 62 3.97 -4.51 0.24
CA TYR A 62 2.58 -4.90 0.03
C TYR A 62 2.54 -6.42 -0.14
N SER A 63 2.15 -7.14 0.91
CA SER A 63 1.94 -8.58 0.83
C SER A 63 0.77 -8.92 -0.08
N TRP A 64 0.78 -10.13 -0.66
CA TRP A 64 -0.36 -10.61 -1.44
C TRP A 64 -1.64 -10.56 -0.64
N GLU A 65 -1.61 -11.01 0.62
CA GLU A 65 -2.76 -10.95 1.53
C GLU A 65 -3.28 -9.53 1.72
N TYR A 66 -2.38 -8.55 1.91
CA TYR A 66 -2.76 -7.15 2.04
C TYR A 66 -3.40 -6.62 0.74
N LEU A 67 -2.80 -6.91 -0.41
CA LEU A 67 -3.36 -6.53 -1.71
C LEU A 67 -4.73 -7.17 -1.97
N TYR A 68 -4.92 -8.43 -1.58
CA TYR A 68 -6.22 -9.11 -1.65
C TYR A 68 -7.25 -8.45 -0.73
N LYS A 69 -6.88 -8.12 0.51
CA LYS A 69 -7.76 -7.41 1.45
C LYS A 69 -8.17 -6.02 0.93
N LEU A 70 -7.26 -5.37 0.23
CA LEU A 70 -7.49 -4.06 -0.37
C LEU A 70 -8.30 -4.12 -1.68
N CYS A 71 -8.42 -5.29 -2.30
CA CYS A 71 -9.16 -5.47 -3.52
C CYS A 71 -10.66 -5.33 -3.23
N PRO A 72 -11.43 -4.57 -4.04
CA PRO A 72 -12.88 -4.57 -3.95
C PRO A 72 -13.40 -5.99 -4.15
N GLU A 73 -14.50 -6.33 -3.47
CA GLU A 73 -15.18 -7.58 -3.76
C GLU A 73 -15.57 -7.61 -5.25
N PRO A 74 -15.35 -8.74 -5.94
CA PRO A 74 -15.84 -8.89 -7.30
C PRO A 74 -17.38 -8.83 -7.25
N ASN A 75 -17.96 -7.86 -7.95
CA ASN A 75 -19.41 -7.81 -8.21
C ASN A 75 -19.88 -9.04 -8.98
#